data_AF-Q42928-F1
#
_entry.id   AF-Q42928-F1
#
_cell.length_a   1.000
_cell.length_b   1.000
_cell.length_c   1.000
_cell.angle_alpha   90.00
_cell.angle_beta   90.00
_cell.angle_gamma   90.00
#
_symmetry.space_group_name_H-M   'P 1'
#
loop_
_entity.id
_entity.type
_entity.pdbx_description
1 polymer ?
#
loop_
_entity_poly.entity_id
_entity_poly.type
_entity_poly.pdbx_seq_one_letter_code
_entity_poly.pdbx_strand_id
1 'polypeptide(L)'
;MQIQIAKQKQKNKKRNMGFTEKQEALVNSSFESFKQNPGYSVLFYTIILEKAPAAKGMFSFLKDSAGVQDSPKLQAHAGKVFGMVRDSAAQLRATGGVVLGDATLGAIHIQNGVVDPHFVVVKEALLKTIKESSGDKWSEELSTAWEVAYDALATAIKKAMS
;
A
#
# COMPACT_ATOMS: atom_id res chain seq x y z
N MET A 1 27.84 31.78 5.71
CA MET A 1 28.43 30.41 5.75
C MET A 1 27.61 29.42 6.60
N GLN A 2 27.23 29.75 7.84
CA GLN A 2 26.50 28.81 8.73
C GLN A 2 25.09 28.39 8.24
N ILE A 3 24.35 29.29 7.59
CA ILE A 3 23.01 29.00 7.05
C ILE A 3 23.06 27.96 5.90
N GLN A 4 24.11 28.02 5.06
CA GLN A 4 24.30 27.05 3.98
C GLN A 4 24.59 25.65 4.55
N ILE A 5 25.42 25.56 5.60
CA ILE A 5 25.80 24.31 6.26
C ILE A 5 24.59 23.68 6.96
N ALA A 6 23.72 24.47 7.59
CA ALA A 6 22.49 23.98 8.22
C ALA A 6 21.49 23.43 7.19
N LYS A 7 21.29 24.14 6.07
CA LYS A 7 20.45 23.65 4.96
C LYS A 7 21.02 22.39 4.31
N GLN A 8 22.34 22.30 4.15
CA GLN A 8 23.02 21.10 3.64
C GLN A 8 22.88 19.92 4.61
N LYS A 9 23.04 20.14 5.91
CA LYS A 9 22.83 19.12 6.97
C LYS A 9 21.38 18.66 7.05
N GLN A 10 20.41 19.55 6.88
CA GLN A 10 18.98 19.20 6.90
C GLN A 10 18.56 18.48 5.61
N LYS A 11 19.11 18.87 4.46
CA LYS A 11 18.96 18.17 3.17
C LYS A 11 19.65 16.81 3.19
N ASN A 12 20.81 16.69 3.85
CA ASN A 12 21.52 15.43 4.05
C ASN A 12 20.85 14.55 5.11
N LYS A 13 20.24 15.12 6.17
CA LYS A 13 19.42 14.38 7.14
C LYS A 13 18.13 13.85 6.48
N LYS A 14 17.50 14.65 5.59
CA LYS A 14 16.39 14.18 4.74
C LYS A 14 16.82 13.15 3.69
N ARG A 15 18.04 13.26 3.13
CA ARG A 15 18.63 12.26 2.20
C ARG A 15 19.13 10.98 2.91
N ASN A 16 19.47 11.04 4.21
CA ASN A 16 19.95 9.90 5.01
C ASN A 16 18.85 9.13 5.74
N MET A 17 17.58 9.55 5.69
CA MET A 17 16.47 8.74 6.21
C MET A 17 15.83 7.90 5.10
N GLY A 18 16.66 7.17 4.36
CA GLY A 18 16.17 6.12 3.47
C GLY A 18 15.40 5.07 4.26
N PHE A 19 14.56 4.30 3.56
CA PHE A 19 13.78 3.22 4.18
C PHE A 19 14.72 2.25 4.90
N THR A 20 14.45 1.98 6.18
CA THR A 20 15.38 1.28 7.07
C THR A 20 15.13 -0.22 7.10
N GLU A 21 16.13 -0.99 7.53
CA GLU A 21 15.99 -2.45 7.73
C GLU A 21 14.90 -2.78 8.76
N LYS A 22 14.78 -1.96 9.81
CA LYS A 22 13.72 -2.11 10.81
C LYS A 22 12.33 -1.90 10.21
N GLN A 23 12.15 -0.88 9.36
CA GLN A 23 10.88 -0.65 8.67
C GLN A 23 10.53 -1.81 7.72
N GLU A 24 11.52 -2.35 7.00
CA GLU A 24 11.32 -3.53 6.15
C GLU A 24 10.91 -4.76 6.99
N ALA A 25 11.58 -5.01 8.11
CA ALA A 25 11.25 -6.11 9.01
C ALA A 25 9.83 -5.97 9.60
N LEU A 26 9.40 -4.74 9.92
CA LEU A 26 8.04 -4.46 10.38
C LEU A 26 7.01 -4.78 9.29
N VAL A 27 7.24 -4.35 8.05
CA VAL A 27 6.35 -4.66 6.92
C VAL A 27 6.31 -6.17 6.65
N ASN A 28 7.45 -6.85 6.63
CA ASN A 28 7.53 -8.30 6.41
C ASN A 28 6.76 -9.09 7.47
N SER A 29 6.98 -8.79 8.76
CA SER A 29 6.35 -9.55 9.85
C SER A 29 4.84 -9.31 9.94
N SER A 30 4.38 -8.08 9.73
CA SER A 30 2.95 -7.76 9.73
C SER A 30 2.22 -8.26 8.47
N PHE A 31 2.90 -8.35 7.32
CA PHE A 31 2.34 -9.01 6.13
C PHE A 31 2.05 -10.49 6.38
N GLU A 32 2.91 -11.20 7.11
CA GLU A 32 2.64 -12.59 7.50
C GLU A 32 1.44 -12.68 8.45
N SER A 33 1.25 -11.73 9.37
CA SER A 33 0.03 -11.67 10.19
C SER A 33 -1.23 -11.42 9.36
N PHE A 34 -1.19 -10.52 8.37
CA PHE A 34 -2.28 -10.31 7.43
C PHE A 34 -2.68 -11.60 6.68
N LYS A 35 -1.72 -12.45 6.32
CA LYS A 35 -1.99 -13.70 5.60
C LYS A 35 -2.67 -14.79 6.44
N GLN A 36 -2.66 -14.69 7.77
CA GLN A 36 -3.16 -15.74 8.66
C GLN A 36 -4.68 -15.86 8.68
N ASN A 37 -5.41 -14.80 8.31
CA ASN A 37 -6.86 -14.79 8.35
C ASN A 37 -7.44 -14.21 7.04
N PRO A 38 -8.16 -15.01 6.23
CA PRO A 38 -8.79 -14.53 5.00
C PRO A 38 -9.80 -13.40 5.24
N GLY A 39 -10.36 -13.29 6.45
CA GLY A 39 -11.27 -12.21 6.85
C GLY A 39 -10.67 -10.81 6.74
N TYR A 40 -9.33 -10.66 6.76
CA TYR A 40 -8.70 -9.36 6.54
C TYR A 40 -8.87 -8.85 5.11
N SER A 41 -9.05 -9.75 4.12
CA SER A 41 -9.42 -9.34 2.76
C SER A 41 -10.83 -8.75 2.72
N VAL A 42 -11.79 -9.35 3.44
CA VAL A 42 -13.16 -8.83 3.57
C VAL A 42 -13.12 -7.46 4.26
N LEU A 43 -12.41 -7.32 5.38
CA LEU A 43 -12.26 -6.05 6.08
C LEU A 43 -11.71 -4.95 5.16
N PHE A 44 -10.66 -5.24 4.41
CA PHE A 44 -10.03 -4.30 3.48
C PHE A 44 -11.03 -3.75 2.45
N TYR A 45 -11.78 -4.61 1.78
CA TYR A 45 -12.75 -4.18 0.77
C TYR A 45 -14.00 -3.55 1.38
N THR A 46 -14.44 -3.99 2.57
CA THR A 46 -15.54 -3.34 3.28
C THR A 46 -15.21 -1.88 3.52
N ILE A 47 -14.01 -1.57 4.02
CA ILE A 47 -13.59 -0.18 4.27
C ILE A 47 -13.51 0.63 2.96
N ILE A 48 -13.01 0.03 1.87
CA ILE A 48 -12.98 0.68 0.55
C ILE A 48 -14.40 1.05 0.12
N LEU A 49 -15.34 0.11 0.17
CA LEU A 49 -16.70 0.32 -0.32
C LEU A 49 -17.57 1.18 0.60
N GLU A 50 -17.28 1.24 1.89
CA GLU A 50 -17.89 2.22 2.80
C GLU A 50 -17.51 3.66 2.43
N LYS A 51 -16.27 3.88 1.98
CA LYS A 51 -15.75 5.20 1.63
C LYS A 51 -16.00 5.59 0.16
N ALA A 52 -15.96 4.62 -0.73
CA ALA A 52 -16.15 4.79 -2.16
C ALA A 52 -17.06 3.68 -2.71
N PRO A 53 -18.39 3.73 -2.46
CA PRO A 53 -19.31 2.70 -2.93
C PRO A 53 -19.26 2.48 -4.44
N ALA A 54 -19.02 3.54 -5.21
CA ALA A 54 -18.88 3.50 -6.67
C ALA A 54 -17.70 2.61 -7.14
N ALA A 55 -16.68 2.41 -6.29
CA ALA A 55 -15.54 1.57 -6.63
C ALA A 55 -15.89 0.08 -6.75
N LYS A 56 -17.05 -0.36 -6.25
CA LYS A 56 -17.52 -1.76 -6.37
C LYS A 56 -17.51 -2.23 -7.83
N GLY A 57 -17.96 -1.38 -8.75
CA GLY A 57 -18.01 -1.69 -10.18
C GLY A 57 -16.64 -1.81 -10.85
N MET A 58 -15.58 -1.29 -10.23
CA MET A 58 -14.21 -1.32 -10.74
C MET A 58 -13.53 -2.67 -10.49
N PHE A 59 -14.07 -3.48 -9.57
CA PHE A 59 -13.55 -4.81 -9.25
C PHE A 59 -14.43 -5.88 -9.88
N SER A 60 -13.91 -6.59 -10.87
CA SER A 60 -14.67 -7.62 -11.62
C SER A 60 -15.21 -8.75 -10.73
N PHE A 61 -14.58 -9.00 -9.58
CA PHE A 61 -15.02 -9.98 -8.58
C PHE A 61 -16.03 -9.44 -7.56
N LEU A 62 -16.34 -8.14 -7.56
CA LEU A 62 -17.35 -7.51 -6.70
C LEU A 62 -18.53 -6.91 -7.47
N LYS A 63 -18.37 -6.55 -8.75
CA LYS A 63 -19.37 -5.79 -9.50
C LYS A 63 -20.78 -6.42 -9.49
N ASP A 64 -20.86 -7.75 -9.55
CA ASP A 64 -22.13 -8.51 -9.63
C ASP A 64 -22.50 -9.19 -8.29
N SER A 65 -21.74 -8.96 -7.21
CA SER A 65 -22.03 -9.58 -5.90
C SER A 65 -23.07 -8.78 -5.12
N ALA A 66 -23.73 -9.40 -4.13
CA ALA A 66 -24.63 -8.70 -3.22
C ALA A 66 -23.89 -7.70 -2.29
N GLY A 67 -22.58 -7.88 -2.10
CA GLY A 67 -21.73 -7.07 -1.23
C GLY A 67 -20.31 -7.63 -1.18
N VAL A 68 -19.50 -7.17 -0.21
CA VAL A 68 -18.18 -7.78 0.04
C VAL A 68 -18.41 -9.14 0.69
N GLN A 69 -18.03 -10.21 0.00
CA GLN A 69 -18.12 -11.57 0.48
C GLN A 69 -16.78 -12.25 0.35
N ASP A 70 -16.44 -13.08 1.33
CA ASP A 70 -15.22 -13.87 1.28
C ASP A 70 -15.23 -14.75 0.03
N SER A 71 -14.14 -14.71 -0.74
CA SER A 71 -13.97 -15.53 -1.93
C SER A 71 -12.50 -15.64 -2.30
N PRO A 72 -12.09 -16.74 -2.99
CA PRO A 72 -10.72 -16.89 -3.44
C PRO A 72 -10.22 -15.72 -4.32
N LYS A 73 -11.10 -15.12 -5.12
CA LYS A 73 -10.75 -13.96 -5.96
C LYS A 73 -10.49 -12.69 -5.14
N LEU A 74 -11.33 -12.44 -4.13
CA LEU A 74 -11.15 -11.32 -3.19
C LEU A 74 -9.82 -11.46 -2.44
N GLN A 75 -9.59 -12.63 -1.87
CA GLN A 75 -8.37 -12.96 -1.14
C GLN A 75 -7.13 -12.84 -2.03
N ALA A 76 -7.16 -13.39 -3.25
CA ALA A 76 -6.05 -13.30 -4.19
C ALA A 76 -5.71 -11.85 -4.56
N HIS A 77 -6.73 -11.01 -4.82
CA HIS A 77 -6.48 -9.61 -5.15
C HIS A 77 -5.95 -8.82 -3.94
N ALA A 78 -6.52 -9.03 -2.75
CA ALA A 78 -5.99 -8.42 -1.53
C ALA A 78 -4.53 -8.85 -1.29
N GLY A 79 -4.23 -10.15 -1.41
CA GLY A 79 -2.88 -10.69 -1.33
C GLY A 79 -1.92 -10.04 -2.33
N LYS A 80 -2.35 -9.82 -3.57
CA LYS A 80 -1.55 -9.11 -4.59
C LYS A 80 -1.26 -7.66 -4.17
N VAL A 81 -2.28 -6.91 -3.73
CA VAL A 81 -2.09 -5.51 -3.30
C VAL A 81 -1.12 -5.40 -2.13
N PHE A 82 -1.34 -6.19 -1.06
CA PHE A 82 -0.49 -6.16 0.12
C PHE A 82 0.92 -6.68 -0.17
N GLY A 83 1.04 -7.72 -0.99
CA GLY A 83 2.33 -8.25 -1.45
C GLY A 83 3.13 -7.23 -2.25
N MET A 84 2.49 -6.50 -3.17
CA MET A 84 3.17 -5.44 -3.94
C MET A 84 3.64 -4.28 -3.06
N VAL A 85 2.90 -3.92 -2.02
CA VAL A 85 3.34 -2.90 -1.06
C VAL A 85 4.50 -3.41 -0.21
N ARG A 86 4.47 -4.67 0.21
CA ARG A 86 5.60 -5.33 0.87
C ARG A 86 6.85 -5.35 -0.02
N ASP A 87 6.70 -5.64 -1.31
CA ASP A 87 7.83 -5.65 -2.25
C ASP A 87 8.36 -4.24 -2.52
N SER A 88 7.50 -3.22 -2.52
CA SER A 88 7.89 -1.81 -2.55
C SER A 88 8.77 -1.44 -1.35
N ALA A 89 8.45 -1.92 -0.14
CA ALA A 89 9.30 -1.73 1.04
C ALA A 89 10.71 -2.32 0.86
N ALA A 90 10.81 -3.53 0.32
CA ALA A 90 12.09 -4.18 0.01
C ALA A 90 12.89 -3.40 -1.04
N GLN A 91 12.23 -2.93 -2.11
CA GLN A 91 12.88 -2.11 -3.15
C GLN A 91 13.36 -0.77 -2.61
N LEU A 92 12.56 -0.09 -1.78
CA LEU A 92 12.95 1.15 -1.13
C LEU A 92 14.17 0.95 -0.23
N ARG A 93 14.23 -0.14 0.53
CA ARG A 93 15.40 -0.47 1.33
C ARG A 93 16.65 -0.69 0.47
N ALA A 94 16.51 -1.48 -0.59
CA ALA A 94 17.64 -1.91 -1.42
C ALA A 94 18.16 -0.82 -2.36
N THR A 95 17.26 0.01 -2.91
CA THR A 95 17.55 0.90 -4.04
C THR A 95 17.17 2.36 -3.81
N GLY A 96 16.36 2.65 -2.79
CA GLY A 96 15.82 3.98 -2.54
C GLY A 96 14.67 4.39 -3.48
N GLY A 97 14.19 3.48 -4.34
CA GLY A 97 13.08 3.73 -5.26
C GLY A 97 12.24 2.49 -5.52
N VAL A 98 11.17 2.64 -6.30
CA VAL A 98 10.26 1.56 -6.69
C VAL A 98 10.15 1.52 -8.21
N VAL A 99 10.37 0.33 -8.77
CA VAL A 99 10.18 0.02 -10.18
C VAL A 99 9.06 -1.02 -10.28
N LEU A 100 8.10 -0.77 -11.18
CA LEU A 100 7.02 -1.73 -11.43
C LEU A 100 7.58 -2.94 -12.18
N GLY A 101 7.38 -4.14 -11.63
CA GLY A 101 7.71 -5.38 -12.34
C GLY A 101 6.75 -5.70 -13.49
N ASP A 102 5.55 -5.11 -13.47
CA ASP A 102 4.52 -5.25 -14.49
C ASP A 102 4.20 -3.87 -15.08
N ALA A 103 4.68 -3.63 -16.30
CA ALA A 103 4.47 -2.38 -17.02
C ALA A 103 2.99 -2.13 -17.39
N THR A 104 2.15 -3.17 -17.36
CA THR A 104 0.72 -3.06 -17.71
C THR A 104 -0.12 -2.49 -16.56
N LEU A 105 0.41 -2.41 -15.34
CA LEU A 105 -0.32 -1.94 -14.17
C LEU A 105 -0.96 -0.57 -14.36
N GLY A 106 -0.22 0.40 -14.93
CA GLY A 106 -0.75 1.73 -15.22
C GLY A 106 -1.96 1.67 -16.15
N ALA A 107 -1.85 0.95 -17.27
CA ALA A 107 -2.94 0.75 -18.22
C ALA A 107 -4.16 0.06 -17.60
N ILE A 108 -3.95 -0.95 -16.75
CA ILE A 108 -5.04 -1.62 -16.02
C ILE A 108 -5.75 -0.65 -15.08
N HIS A 109 -5.02 0.23 -14.39
CA HIS A 109 -5.64 1.23 -13.50
C HIS A 109 -6.44 2.27 -14.30
N ILE A 110 -5.95 2.71 -15.46
CA ILE A 110 -6.70 3.58 -16.38
C ILE A 110 -7.98 2.88 -16.86
N GLN A 111 -7.87 1.64 -17.35
CA GLN A 111 -8.99 0.89 -17.92
C GLN A 111 -10.13 0.70 -16.90
N ASN A 112 -9.80 0.55 -15.62
CA ASN A 112 -10.77 0.41 -14.54
C ASN A 112 -11.25 1.76 -13.98
N GLY A 113 -10.84 2.89 -14.54
CA GLY A 113 -11.27 4.23 -14.11
C GLY A 113 -10.66 4.70 -12.80
N VAL A 114 -9.48 4.20 -12.42
CA VAL A 114 -8.80 4.62 -11.19
C VAL A 114 -8.33 6.07 -11.34
N VAL A 115 -8.51 6.86 -10.27
CA VAL A 115 -8.13 8.27 -10.16
C VAL A 115 -7.48 8.50 -8.81
N ASP A 116 -6.85 9.66 -8.62
CA ASP A 116 -6.10 9.99 -7.40
C ASP A 116 -6.85 9.76 -6.08
N PRO A 117 -8.14 10.15 -5.93
CA PRO A 117 -8.91 9.87 -4.72
C PRO A 117 -9.01 8.38 -4.36
N HIS A 118 -9.03 7.47 -5.35
CA HIS A 118 -9.07 6.03 -5.09
C HIS A 118 -7.80 5.54 -4.39
N PHE A 119 -6.63 6.08 -4.72
CA PHE A 119 -5.39 5.74 -4.01
C PHE A 119 -5.40 6.17 -2.55
N VAL A 120 -6.07 7.28 -2.21
CA VAL A 120 -6.21 7.72 -0.81
C VAL A 120 -7.10 6.76 -0.04
N VAL A 121 -8.25 6.38 -0.61
CA VAL A 121 -9.17 5.41 -0.01
C VAL A 121 -8.50 4.06 0.22
N VAL A 122 -7.75 3.56 -0.76
CA VAL A 122 -7.02 2.29 -0.66
C VAL A 122 -5.93 2.37 0.41
N LYS A 123 -5.23 3.50 0.55
CA LYS A 123 -4.23 3.71 1.61
C LYS A 123 -4.85 3.60 2.99
N GLU A 124 -5.96 4.31 3.21
CA GLU A 124 -6.66 4.30 4.49
C GLU A 124 -7.18 2.90 4.85
N ALA A 125 -7.75 2.19 3.86
CA ALA A 125 -8.21 0.81 4.06
C ALA A 125 -7.04 -0.12 4.40
N LEU A 126 -5.93 -0.02 3.68
CA LEU A 126 -4.73 -0.83 3.91
C LEU A 126 -4.19 -0.63 5.32
N LEU A 127 -4.00 0.62 5.76
CA LEU A 127 -3.44 0.92 7.09
C LEU A 127 -4.35 0.43 8.21
N LYS A 128 -5.68 0.58 8.06
CA LYS A 128 -6.65 0.03 9.02
C LYS A 128 -6.61 -1.50 9.08
N THR A 129 -6.50 -2.17 7.94
CA THR A 129 -6.37 -3.63 7.89
C THR A 129 -5.06 -4.11 8.51
N ILE A 130 -3.94 -3.44 8.26
CA ILE A 130 -2.67 -3.78 8.93
C ILE A 130 -2.78 -3.59 10.43
N LYS A 131 -3.39 -2.50 10.90
CA LYS A 131 -3.63 -2.27 12.33
C LYS A 131 -4.39 -3.40 12.97
N GLU A 132 -5.51 -3.81 12.36
CA GLU A 132 -6.30 -4.93 12.86
C GLU A 132 -5.53 -6.25 12.84
N SER A 133 -4.84 -6.55 11.74
CA SER A 133 -4.10 -7.82 11.61
C SER A 133 -2.85 -7.91 12.49
N SER A 134 -2.30 -6.78 12.92
CA SER A 134 -1.10 -6.74 13.77
C SER A 134 -1.42 -6.89 15.25
N GLY A 135 -2.66 -6.62 15.68
CA GLY A 135 -3.08 -6.68 17.08
C GLY A 135 -2.11 -5.94 18.00
N ASP A 136 -1.64 -6.62 19.05
CA ASP A 136 -0.72 -6.08 20.06
C ASP A 136 0.65 -5.66 19.49
N LYS A 137 1.01 -6.10 18.28
CA LYS A 137 2.27 -5.72 17.60
C LYS A 137 2.15 -4.39 16.86
N TRP A 138 0.96 -3.78 16.82
CA TRP A 138 0.76 -2.50 16.15
C TRP A 138 1.62 -1.39 16.78
N SER A 139 2.14 -0.50 15.94
CA SER A 139 2.84 0.71 16.36
C SER A 139 2.75 1.81 15.29
N GLU A 140 2.95 3.07 15.69
CA GLU A 140 3.04 4.19 14.75
C GLU A 140 4.18 4.03 13.74
N GLU A 141 5.28 3.38 14.15
CA GLU A 141 6.41 3.08 13.27
C GLU A 141 6.05 2.05 12.20
N LEU A 142 5.27 1.02 12.56
CA LEU A 142 4.72 0.06 11.62
C LEU A 142 3.76 0.73 10.63
N SER A 143 2.86 1.58 11.12
CA SER A 143 1.96 2.38 10.29
C SER A 143 2.73 3.21 9.26
N THR A 144 3.75 3.93 9.73
CA THR A 144 4.62 4.77 8.90
C THR A 144 5.37 3.95 7.85
N ALA A 145 5.84 2.75 8.20
CA ALA A 145 6.54 1.87 7.27
C ALA A 145 5.64 1.42 6.11
N TRP A 146 4.40 1.02 6.41
CA TRP A 146 3.41 0.68 5.38
C TRP A 146 2.98 1.89 4.55
N GLU A 147 2.79 3.05 5.16
CA GLU A 147 2.43 4.28 4.46
C GLU A 147 3.51 4.67 3.44
N VAL A 148 4.78 4.72 3.86
CA VAL A 148 5.89 5.08 2.96
C VAL A 148 6.03 4.10 1.80
N ALA A 149 5.90 2.79 2.09
CA ALA A 149 5.96 1.76 1.06
C ALA A 149 4.79 1.85 0.07
N TYR A 150 3.59 2.12 0.56
CA TYR A 150 2.40 2.33 -0.26
C TYR A 150 2.52 3.58 -1.13
N ASP A 151 2.91 4.71 -0.56
CA ASP A 151 3.01 5.99 -1.28
C ASP A 151 4.05 5.92 -2.41
N ALA A 152 5.16 5.20 -2.19
CA ALA A 152 6.15 4.97 -3.24
C ALA A 152 5.63 4.09 -4.37
N LEU A 153 4.89 3.01 -4.05
CA LEU A 153 4.24 2.17 -5.05
C LEU A 153 3.17 2.95 -5.82
N ALA A 154 2.30 3.68 -5.13
CA ALA A 154 1.26 4.50 -5.74
C ALA A 154 1.86 5.56 -6.67
N THR A 155 2.98 6.18 -6.28
CA THR A 155 3.72 7.11 -7.15
C THR A 155 4.21 6.44 -8.43
N ALA A 156 4.77 5.23 -8.33
CA ALA A 156 5.24 4.48 -9.49
C ALA A 156 4.07 4.08 -10.42
N ILE A 157 2.93 3.64 -9.87
CA ILE A 157 1.73 3.30 -10.65
C ILE A 157 1.17 4.55 -11.34
N LYS A 158 0.99 5.67 -10.63
CA LYS A 158 0.47 6.92 -11.20
C LYS A 158 1.35 7.44 -12.33
N LYS A 159 2.68 7.30 -12.21
CA LYS A 159 3.60 7.64 -13.30
C LYS A 159 3.42 6.73 -14.53
N ALA A 160 2.97 5.49 -14.35
CA ALA A 160 2.65 4.58 -15.46
C ALA A 160 1.23 4.78 -16.00
N MET A 161 0.38 5.59 -15.34
CA MET A 161 -0.96 5.95 -15.80
C MET A 161 -0.98 7.17 -16.75
N SER A 162 0.19 7.70 -17.12
CA SER A 162 0.35 8.86 -18.01
C SER A 162 0.62 8.47 -19.46
#